data_AF-X1GUC0-F1
#
_entry.id   AF-X1GUC0-F1
#
_cell.length_a   1.000
_cell.length_b   1.000
_cell.length_c   1.000
_cell.angle_alpha   90.00
_cell.angle_beta   90.00
_cell.angle_gamma   90.00
#
_symmetry.space_group_name_H-M   'P 1'
#
loop_
_entity.id
_entity.type
_entity.pdbx_description
1 polymer ?
#
loop_
_entity_poly.entity_id
_entity_poly.type
_entity_poly.pdbx_seq_one_letter_code
_entity_poly.pdbx_strand_id
1 'polypeptide(L)'
;EQVEYLKEGEGIFDRLASRRESPNIPIRRLYIFLHNADLERDWYYSEEFWDGYLSLLAKSRYNEFNIVFGHQTSYLIPIYPYLFDIEEYPDVYVEGLSKEERTKNLGMLQFISNLARERGITFFIGIWQSKVWDAAHVMREQESKVHGIDDNMLRDFTRQGILKLLRLCPAIEGLQLRMNVESGLDDQSFFRDVFVEAIKDCGREVKVELRNWGLEQETLDSFLNVCPNLTVSFKYFAEHQGMPYQPVQMRFSYSYDSLLRNNRKYEVFWHLWNLGTHR
;
A
#
# COMPACT_ATOMS: atom_id res chain seq x y z
N GLU A 1 -11.87 24.52 -7.21
CA GLU A 1 -12.97 25.51 -7.15
C GLU A 1 -12.56 26.72 -7.97
N GLN A 2 -13.45 27.21 -8.84
CA GLN A 2 -13.25 28.50 -9.49
C GLN A 2 -13.87 29.54 -8.56
N VAL A 3 -13.04 30.28 -7.84
CA VAL A 3 -13.51 31.38 -6.99
C VAL A 3 -13.83 32.55 -7.91
N GLU A 4 -15.08 32.67 -8.29
CA GLU A 4 -15.57 33.91 -8.90
C GLU A 4 -15.78 34.93 -7.79
N TYR A 5 -15.11 36.08 -7.88
CA TYR A 5 -15.32 37.18 -6.93
C TYR A 5 -16.78 37.63 -6.95
N LEU A 6 -17.35 37.88 -5.76
CA LEU A 6 -18.66 38.51 -5.61
C LEU A 6 -18.61 39.90 -6.26
N LYS A 7 -19.62 40.23 -7.06
CA LYS A 7 -19.76 41.60 -7.55
C LYS A 7 -20.30 42.47 -6.42
N GLU A 8 -20.00 43.76 -6.46
CA GLU A 8 -20.52 44.73 -5.50
C GLU A 8 -22.06 44.69 -5.47
N GLY A 9 -22.65 44.42 -4.31
CA GLY A 9 -24.10 44.26 -4.12
C GLY A 9 -24.63 42.81 -4.15
N GLU A 10 -23.82 41.81 -4.48
CA GLU A 10 -24.21 40.39 -4.40
C GLU A 10 -23.95 39.82 -2.99
N GLY A 11 -24.96 39.19 -2.40
CA GLY A 11 -24.81 38.38 -1.20
C GLY A 11 -24.26 36.99 -1.51
N ILE A 12 -23.58 36.36 -0.55
CA ILE A 12 -23.02 35.00 -0.72
C ILE A 12 -24.10 33.95 -1.06
N PHE A 13 -25.34 34.17 -0.61
CA PHE A 13 -26.48 33.31 -0.89
C PHE A 13 -27.00 33.44 -2.33
N ASP A 14 -26.74 34.57 -3.00
CA ASP A 14 -27.22 34.82 -4.37
C ASP A 14 -26.50 33.95 -5.41
N ARG A 15 -25.36 33.33 -5.04
CA ARG A 15 -24.59 32.40 -5.88
C ARG A 15 -24.75 30.93 -5.50
N LEU A 16 -25.61 30.61 -4.52
CA LEU A 16 -25.92 29.21 -4.21
C LEU A 16 -26.80 28.62 -5.30
N ALA A 17 -26.17 27.94 -6.25
CA ALA A 17 -26.86 27.15 -7.25
C ALA A 17 -26.90 25.68 -6.81
N SER A 18 -28.06 25.03 -6.98
CA SER A 18 -28.15 23.58 -6.87
C SER A 18 -27.23 22.92 -7.90
N ARG A 19 -26.36 22.04 -7.43
CA ARG A 19 -25.44 21.27 -8.28
C ARG A 19 -25.43 19.81 -7.86
N ARG A 20 -25.34 18.93 -8.86
CA ARG A 20 -25.07 17.51 -8.69
C ARG A 20 -23.79 17.21 -9.44
N GLU A 21 -22.74 16.83 -8.72
CA GLU A 21 -21.43 16.52 -9.29
C GLU A 21 -21.00 15.12 -8.86
N SER A 22 -20.17 14.48 -9.70
CA SER A 22 -19.49 13.22 -9.40
C SER A 22 -18.08 13.25 -10.01
N PRO A 23 -17.08 12.57 -9.41
CA PRO A 23 -15.75 12.53 -9.98
C PRO A 23 -15.71 11.68 -11.27
N ASN A 24 -14.97 12.15 -12.29
CA ASN A 24 -14.74 11.38 -13.52
C ASN A 24 -13.74 10.23 -13.32
N ILE A 25 -12.83 10.36 -12.35
CA ILE A 25 -11.81 9.35 -12.03
C ILE A 25 -12.29 8.61 -10.78
N PRO A 26 -12.57 7.29 -10.85
CA PRO A 26 -13.14 6.54 -9.73
C PRO A 26 -12.15 6.37 -8.57
N ILE A 27 -10.87 6.17 -8.88
CA ILE A 27 -9.78 6.01 -7.89
C ILE A 27 -8.88 7.24 -7.90
N ARG A 28 -8.79 7.91 -6.75
CA ARG A 28 -7.91 9.06 -6.53
C ARG A 28 -7.13 8.75 -5.27
N ARG A 29 -5.94 8.18 -5.47
CA ARG A 29 -5.09 7.64 -4.41
C ARG A 29 -3.77 8.38 -4.31
N LEU A 30 -3.33 8.62 -3.08
CA LEU A 30 -1.95 8.99 -2.77
C LEU A 30 -1.29 7.90 -1.94
N TYR A 31 0.04 7.87 -1.98
CA TYR A 31 0.83 6.97 -1.16
C TYR A 31 1.94 7.73 -0.42
N ILE A 32 2.24 7.25 0.78
CA ILE A 32 3.44 7.61 1.55
C ILE A 32 4.25 6.34 1.73
N PHE A 33 5.57 6.47 1.66
CA PHE A 33 6.49 5.38 1.96
C PHE A 33 7.13 5.59 3.32
N LEU A 34 7.24 4.50 4.07
CA LEU A 34 8.12 4.44 5.24
C LEU A 34 9.47 3.89 4.79
N HIS A 35 10.54 4.65 5.03
CA HIS A 35 11.91 4.40 4.61
C HIS A 35 12.90 4.47 5.77
N ASN A 36 12.65 5.35 6.74
CA ASN A 36 13.62 5.70 7.76
C ASN A 36 12.93 6.18 9.05
N ALA A 37 13.09 5.40 10.11
CA ALA A 37 12.51 5.68 11.43
C ALA A 37 12.82 7.08 11.97
N ASP A 38 14.03 7.61 11.72
CA ASP A 38 14.45 8.91 12.27
C ASP A 38 13.78 10.07 11.53
N LEU A 39 13.63 9.96 10.21
CA LEU A 39 12.92 10.98 9.39
C LEU A 39 11.41 10.94 9.59
N GLU A 40 10.87 9.81 10.06
CA GLU A 40 9.45 9.60 10.29
C GLU A 40 9.00 9.93 11.72
N ARG A 41 9.93 9.94 12.68
CA ARG A 41 9.65 10.01 14.11
C ARG A 41 8.72 11.17 14.50
N ASP A 42 8.93 12.33 13.90
CA ASP A 42 8.25 13.57 14.30
C ASP A 42 6.81 13.67 13.77
N TRP A 43 6.49 12.98 12.67
CA TRP A 43 5.17 13.08 12.03
C TRP A 43 4.38 11.77 12.10
N TYR A 44 5.02 10.60 12.02
CA TYR A 44 4.30 9.33 11.97
C TYR A 44 3.48 9.07 13.23
N TYR A 45 3.99 9.47 14.40
CA TYR A 45 3.27 9.32 15.67
C TYR A 45 2.45 10.55 16.08
N SER A 46 2.33 11.57 15.21
CA SER A 46 1.57 12.77 15.49
C SER A 46 0.12 12.62 15.02
N GLU A 47 -0.81 12.52 15.97
CA GLU A 47 -2.24 12.50 15.66
C GLU A 47 -2.68 13.79 14.95
N GLU A 48 -2.11 14.94 15.33
CA GLU A 48 -2.36 16.24 14.69
C GLU A 48 -1.93 16.24 13.21
N PHE A 49 -0.77 15.65 12.90
CA PHE A 49 -0.31 15.51 11.51
C PHE A 49 -1.32 14.70 10.70
N TRP A 50 -1.74 13.54 11.20
CA TRP A 50 -2.66 12.66 10.49
C TRP A 50 -4.06 13.25 10.35
N ASP A 51 -4.54 13.95 11.37
CA ASP A 51 -5.79 14.72 11.32
C ASP A 51 -5.76 15.76 10.21
N GLY A 52 -4.71 16.59 10.18
CA GLY A 52 -4.52 17.61 9.15
C GLY A 52 -4.34 17.02 7.75
N TYR A 53 -3.50 15.99 7.62
CA TYR A 53 -3.18 15.37 6.34
C TYR A 53 -4.40 14.67 5.72
N LEU A 54 -5.11 13.83 6.47
CA LEU A 54 -6.30 13.16 5.95
C LEU A 54 -7.46 14.13 5.73
N SER A 55 -7.57 15.21 6.51
CA SER A 55 -8.53 16.30 6.24
C SER A 55 -8.23 16.99 4.91
N LEU A 56 -6.96 17.24 4.62
CA LEU A 56 -6.54 17.78 3.33
C LEU A 56 -6.90 16.83 2.18
N LEU A 57 -6.68 15.53 2.34
CA LEU A 57 -7.06 14.52 1.34
C LEU A 57 -8.57 14.52 1.07
N ALA A 58 -9.38 14.48 2.12
CA ALA A 58 -10.84 14.48 2.03
C ALA A 58 -11.36 15.77 1.39
N LYS A 59 -10.85 16.93 1.80
CA LYS A 59 -11.19 18.24 1.20
C LYS A 59 -10.80 18.30 -0.28
N SER A 60 -9.70 17.65 -0.65
CA SER A 60 -9.22 17.53 -2.03
C SER A 60 -9.91 16.39 -2.80
N ARG A 61 -10.93 15.75 -2.21
CA ARG A 61 -11.72 14.66 -2.77
C ARG A 61 -10.91 13.40 -3.12
N TYR A 62 -9.72 13.19 -2.55
CA TYR A 62 -9.06 11.86 -2.60
C TYR A 62 -9.92 10.85 -1.83
N ASN A 63 -10.04 9.63 -2.34
CA ASN A 63 -10.89 8.60 -1.74
C ASN A 63 -10.14 7.33 -1.35
N GLU A 64 -8.85 7.24 -1.64
CA GLU A 64 -8.01 6.15 -1.19
C GLU A 64 -6.66 6.69 -0.73
N PHE A 65 -6.06 6.03 0.26
CA PHE A 65 -4.74 6.40 0.77
C PHE A 65 -3.95 5.14 1.12
N ASN A 66 -2.67 5.11 0.79
CA ASN A 66 -1.81 3.94 0.97
C ASN A 66 -0.54 4.28 1.75
N ILE A 67 -0.26 3.56 2.83
CA ILE A 67 1.04 3.59 3.49
C ILE A 67 1.82 2.35 3.09
N VAL A 68 2.98 2.55 2.45
CA VAL A 68 3.84 1.48 1.96
C VAL A 68 4.97 1.22 2.95
N PHE A 69 5.00 0.01 3.49
CA PHE A 69 6.00 -0.49 4.44
C PHE A 69 7.11 -1.28 3.73
N GLY A 70 8.32 -1.22 4.28
CA GLY A 70 9.44 -2.06 3.86
C GLY A 70 10.06 -1.71 2.51
N HIS A 71 10.07 -0.43 2.12
CA HIS A 71 10.53 -0.06 0.79
C HIS A 71 12.07 0.07 0.69
N GLN A 72 12.72 -0.97 0.15
CA GLN A 72 14.13 -1.01 -0.29
C GLN A 72 15.19 -0.70 0.80
N THR A 73 14.81 -0.85 2.07
CA THR A 73 15.68 -0.80 3.26
C THR A 73 15.45 -2.06 4.10
N SER A 74 16.10 -2.22 5.27
CA SER A 74 15.74 -3.28 6.23
C SER A 74 14.71 -2.85 7.27
N TYR A 75 14.23 -1.61 7.18
CA TYR A 75 13.29 -1.04 8.13
C TYR A 75 11.86 -1.56 7.89
N LEU A 76 11.21 -2.06 8.95
CA LEU A 76 9.85 -2.61 8.94
C LEU A 76 9.69 -3.89 8.10
N ILE A 77 10.70 -4.77 8.07
CA ILE A 77 10.69 -6.01 7.27
C ILE A 77 11.09 -7.24 8.11
N PRO A 78 10.24 -8.29 8.13
CA PRO A 78 8.81 -8.25 7.83
C PRO A 78 8.09 -7.27 8.77
N ILE A 79 6.93 -6.74 8.34
CA ILE A 79 6.18 -5.72 9.11
C ILE A 79 5.63 -6.24 10.44
N TYR A 80 5.22 -7.50 10.52
CA TYR A 80 4.39 -8.02 11.62
C TYR A 80 5.05 -7.92 13.01
N PRO A 81 6.32 -8.35 13.20
CA PRO A 81 7.02 -8.21 14.49
C PRO A 81 7.09 -6.77 15.04
N TYR A 82 7.03 -5.77 14.15
CA TYR A 82 7.02 -4.37 14.56
C TYR A 82 5.68 -3.90 15.12
N LEU A 83 4.60 -4.67 14.90
CA LEU A 83 3.24 -4.33 15.29
C LEU A 83 2.72 -5.22 16.42
N PHE A 84 3.03 -6.52 16.42
CA PHE A 84 2.53 -7.46 17.41
C PHE A 84 3.37 -8.74 17.44
N ASP A 85 3.29 -9.49 18.55
CA ASP A 85 3.76 -10.88 18.62
C ASP A 85 2.86 -11.79 17.79
N ILE A 86 3.38 -12.92 17.30
CA ILE A 86 2.59 -14.03 16.74
C ILE A 86 2.77 -15.21 17.69
N GLU A 87 1.68 -15.68 18.30
CA GLU A 87 1.71 -16.60 19.44
C GLU A 87 2.40 -17.93 19.12
N GLU A 88 2.27 -18.40 17.88
CA GLU A 88 2.90 -19.61 17.36
C GLU A 88 4.42 -19.49 17.20
N TYR A 89 4.96 -18.26 17.24
CA TYR A 89 6.37 -17.95 16.98
C TYR A 89 6.97 -17.02 18.06
N PRO A 90 7.04 -17.48 19.32
CA PRO A 90 7.47 -16.64 20.46
C PRO A 90 8.93 -16.19 20.39
N ASP A 91 9.77 -16.89 19.62
CA ASP A 91 11.18 -16.58 19.45
C ASP A 91 11.45 -15.49 18.39
N VAL A 92 10.42 -15.02 17.67
CA VAL A 92 10.55 -13.96 16.68
C VAL A 92 10.46 -12.59 17.36
N TYR A 93 11.50 -11.76 17.20
CA TYR A 93 11.55 -10.43 17.79
C TYR A 93 12.29 -9.42 16.90
N VAL A 94 12.04 -8.13 17.15
CA VAL A 94 12.79 -7.02 16.53
C VAL A 94 13.88 -6.55 17.50
N GLU A 95 15.11 -6.49 17.04
CA GLU A 95 16.24 -5.95 17.79
C GLU A 95 15.97 -4.50 18.22
N GLY A 96 16.11 -4.24 19.52
CA GLY A 96 15.96 -2.91 20.08
C GLY A 96 14.53 -2.37 20.12
N LEU A 97 13.50 -3.18 19.85
CA LEU A 97 12.09 -2.78 19.95
C LEU A 97 11.46 -3.25 21.26
N SER A 98 11.04 -2.30 22.09
CA SER A 98 10.29 -2.58 23.31
C SER A 98 8.84 -3.00 23.04
N LYS A 99 8.19 -3.59 24.05
CA LYS A 99 6.77 -3.93 23.97
C LYS A 99 5.89 -2.67 23.88
N GLU A 100 6.29 -1.62 24.55
CA GLU A 100 5.62 -0.32 24.55
C GLU A 100 5.67 0.33 23.16
N GLU A 101 6.85 0.34 22.52
CA GLU A 101 7.01 0.85 21.15
C GLU A 101 6.19 0.02 20.16
N ARG A 102 6.21 -1.30 20.26
CA ARG A 102 5.40 -2.18 19.42
C ARG A 102 3.90 -1.90 19.56
N THR A 103 3.44 -1.73 20.80
CA THR A 103 2.04 -1.35 21.08
C THR A 103 1.72 0.01 20.49
N LYS A 104 2.65 0.97 20.58
CA LYS A 104 2.52 2.30 19.96
C LYS A 104 2.44 2.21 18.44
N ASN A 105 3.24 1.36 17.80
CA ASN A 105 3.21 1.16 16.35
C ASN A 105 1.85 0.65 15.87
N LEU A 106 1.33 -0.39 16.53
CA LEU A 106 0.00 -0.93 16.22
C LEU A 106 -1.09 0.10 16.48
N GLY A 107 -1.05 0.77 17.63
CA GLY A 107 -2.02 1.80 17.99
C GLY A 107 -2.05 2.94 16.97
N MET A 108 -0.89 3.36 16.47
CA MET A 108 -0.80 4.40 15.45
C MET A 108 -1.36 3.92 14.09
N LEU A 109 -1.04 2.69 13.67
CA LEU A 109 -1.63 2.13 12.44
C LEU A 109 -3.16 2.00 12.53
N GLN A 110 -3.68 1.58 13.68
CA GLN A 110 -5.11 1.53 13.96
C GLN A 110 -5.74 2.93 13.93
N PHE A 111 -5.10 3.92 14.57
CA PHE A 111 -5.54 5.31 14.54
C PHE A 111 -5.64 5.83 13.11
N ILE A 112 -4.56 5.73 12.33
CA ILE A 112 -4.50 6.24 10.94
C ILE A 112 -5.57 5.59 10.06
N SER A 113 -5.68 4.26 10.11
CA SER A 113 -6.64 3.52 9.27
C SER A 113 -8.10 3.84 9.63
N ASN A 114 -8.43 3.92 10.93
CA ASN A 114 -9.77 4.33 11.38
C ASN A 114 -10.09 5.76 10.95
N LEU A 115 -9.12 6.65 11.12
CA LEU A 115 -9.26 8.07 10.81
C LEU A 115 -9.43 8.32 9.30
N ALA A 116 -8.79 7.51 8.46
CA ALA A 116 -9.02 7.52 7.01
C ALA A 116 -10.47 7.09 6.67
N ARG A 117 -10.95 6.00 7.28
CA ARG A 117 -12.31 5.51 7.10
C ARG A 117 -13.37 6.54 7.51
N GLU A 118 -13.18 7.22 8.65
CA GLU A 118 -14.07 8.29 9.12
C GLU A 118 -14.18 9.45 8.12
N ARG A 119 -13.14 9.67 7.33
CA ARG A 119 -13.10 10.69 6.27
C ARG A 119 -13.55 10.19 4.89
N GLY A 120 -14.07 8.97 4.80
CA GLY A 120 -14.48 8.36 3.54
C GLY A 120 -13.31 8.02 2.61
N ILE A 121 -12.13 7.77 3.20
CA ILE A 121 -10.90 7.39 2.48
C ILE A 121 -10.64 5.91 2.76
N THR A 122 -10.68 5.07 1.72
CA THR A 122 -10.29 3.66 1.82
C THR A 122 -8.80 3.56 2.09
N PHE A 123 -8.44 2.97 3.23
CA PHE A 123 -7.05 2.80 3.63
C PHE A 123 -6.45 1.50 3.09
N PHE A 124 -5.32 1.63 2.39
CA PHE A 124 -4.49 0.54 1.92
C PHE A 124 -3.22 0.44 2.75
N ILE A 125 -2.80 -0.80 3.02
CA ILE A 125 -1.43 -1.08 3.45
C ILE A 125 -0.65 -1.69 2.28
N GLY A 126 0.47 -1.06 1.94
CA GLY A 126 1.40 -1.55 0.94
C GLY A 126 2.51 -2.35 1.60
N ILE A 127 2.73 -3.58 1.12
CA ILE A 127 3.84 -4.43 1.55
C ILE A 127 4.83 -4.48 0.39
N TRP A 128 5.93 -3.76 0.54
CA TRP A 128 6.98 -3.73 -0.47
C TRP A 128 7.88 -4.96 -0.38
N GLN A 129 8.32 -5.31 0.83
CA GLN A 129 9.18 -6.46 1.10
C GLN A 129 8.53 -7.38 2.13
N SER A 130 8.54 -8.69 1.84
CA SER A 130 8.18 -9.73 2.81
C SER A 130 9.43 -10.33 3.47
N LYS A 131 10.60 -10.19 2.83
CA LYS A 131 11.90 -10.63 3.32
C LYS A 131 12.96 -9.55 3.05
N VAL A 132 13.98 -9.46 3.89
CA VAL A 132 15.16 -8.63 3.59
C VAL A 132 15.95 -9.23 2.42
N TRP A 133 16.69 -8.40 1.70
CA TRP A 133 17.56 -8.86 0.62
C TRP A 133 18.80 -9.57 1.17
N ASP A 134 19.00 -10.83 0.78
CA ASP A 134 20.18 -11.60 1.15
C ASP A 134 21.40 -11.25 0.26
N ALA A 135 22.54 -11.90 0.55
CA ALA A 135 23.79 -11.72 -0.20
C ALA A 135 23.68 -12.12 -1.70
N ALA A 136 22.70 -12.93 -2.08
CA ALA A 136 22.48 -13.34 -3.46
C ALA A 136 21.59 -12.34 -4.24
N HIS A 137 20.96 -11.39 -3.56
CA HIS A 137 20.08 -10.42 -4.18
C HIS A 137 20.81 -9.45 -5.11
N VAL A 138 20.16 -9.08 -6.22
CA VAL A 138 20.76 -8.32 -7.34
C VAL A 138 21.14 -6.87 -7.02
N MET A 139 20.64 -6.31 -5.91
CA MET A 139 20.90 -4.93 -5.51
C MET A 139 22.00 -4.86 -4.44
N ARG A 140 21.61 -5.05 -3.17
CA ARG A 140 22.51 -5.07 -2.01
C ARG A 140 21.94 -5.97 -0.95
N GLU A 141 22.81 -6.57 -0.15
CA GLU A 141 22.43 -7.25 1.07
C GLU A 141 21.85 -6.24 2.09
N GLN A 142 20.89 -6.69 2.87
CA GLN A 142 20.23 -5.94 3.93
C GLN A 142 20.31 -6.74 5.23
N GLU A 143 20.81 -6.09 6.28
CA GLU A 143 20.82 -6.69 7.61
C GLU A 143 19.42 -6.63 8.24
N SER A 144 18.85 -7.80 8.54
CA SER A 144 17.55 -7.90 9.22
C SER A 144 17.67 -7.41 10.66
N LYS A 145 16.70 -6.60 11.10
CA LYS A 145 16.48 -6.33 12.52
C LYS A 145 15.51 -7.32 13.16
N VAL A 146 14.85 -8.17 12.36
CA VAL A 146 13.98 -9.24 12.84
C VAL A 146 14.81 -10.50 12.98
N HIS A 147 14.82 -11.07 14.17
CA HIS A 147 15.52 -12.29 14.54
C HIS A 147 14.53 -13.41 14.85
N GLY A 148 15.00 -14.66 14.82
CA GLY A 148 14.17 -15.84 15.12
C GLY A 148 13.28 -16.31 13.96
N ILE A 149 13.46 -15.74 12.76
CA ILE A 149 12.76 -16.15 11.53
C ILE A 149 13.73 -16.82 10.55
N ASP A 150 13.28 -17.91 9.93
CA ASP A 150 14.00 -18.59 8.85
C ASP A 150 13.09 -18.88 7.64
N ASP A 151 13.68 -19.38 6.56
CA ASP A 151 12.98 -19.64 5.30
C ASP A 151 11.96 -20.78 5.38
N ASN A 152 12.12 -21.73 6.31
CA ASN A 152 11.18 -22.83 6.48
C ASN A 152 9.86 -22.36 7.10
N MET A 153 9.94 -21.40 8.03
CA MET A 153 8.76 -20.85 8.71
C MET A 153 8.16 -19.61 8.03
N LEU A 154 8.90 -18.94 7.13
CA LEU A 154 8.51 -17.64 6.56
C LEU A 154 7.10 -17.61 5.95
N ARG A 155 6.69 -18.69 5.25
CA ARG A 155 5.35 -18.79 4.64
C ARG A 155 4.25 -18.74 5.68
N ASP A 156 4.29 -19.66 6.65
CA ASP A 156 3.26 -19.72 7.69
C ASP A 156 3.32 -18.49 8.59
N PHE A 157 4.51 -18.05 9.00
CA PHE A 157 4.71 -16.82 9.78
C PHE A 157 4.05 -15.61 9.09
N THR A 158 4.30 -15.43 7.80
CA THR A 158 3.72 -14.30 7.04
C THR A 158 2.20 -14.43 6.94
N ARG A 159 1.68 -15.65 6.74
CA ARG A 159 0.22 -15.93 6.68
C ARG A 159 -0.47 -15.60 7.99
N GLN A 160 0.07 -16.05 9.12
CA GLN A 160 -0.44 -15.70 10.46
C GLN A 160 -0.35 -14.19 10.70
N GLY A 161 0.75 -13.58 10.26
CA GLY A 161 0.97 -12.14 10.37
C GLY A 161 -0.08 -11.31 9.64
N ILE A 162 -0.35 -11.61 8.36
CA ILE A 162 -1.34 -10.86 7.58
C ILE A 162 -2.77 -11.09 8.09
N LEU A 163 -3.12 -12.31 8.50
CA LEU A 163 -4.43 -12.61 9.09
C LEU A 163 -4.63 -11.84 10.41
N LYS A 164 -3.62 -11.87 11.29
CA LYS A 164 -3.66 -11.13 12.55
C LYS A 164 -3.71 -9.62 12.33
N LEU A 165 -2.98 -9.09 11.35
CA LEU A 165 -3.03 -7.68 10.96
C LEU A 165 -4.44 -7.28 10.51
N LEU A 166 -5.05 -8.02 9.59
CA LEU A 166 -6.39 -7.71 9.06
C LEU A 166 -7.49 -7.81 10.12
N ARG A 167 -7.30 -8.67 11.12
CA ARG A 167 -8.16 -8.80 12.31
C ARG A 167 -7.99 -7.62 13.28
N LEU A 168 -6.75 -7.24 13.59
CA LEU A 168 -6.45 -6.17 14.54
C LEU A 168 -6.73 -4.77 13.97
N CYS A 169 -6.67 -4.62 12.65
CA CYS A 169 -6.87 -3.35 11.95
C CYS A 169 -8.03 -3.49 10.92
N PRO A 170 -9.29 -3.58 11.37
CA PRO A 170 -10.43 -3.80 10.47
C PRO A 170 -10.70 -2.64 9.51
N ALA A 171 -10.15 -1.45 9.77
CA ALA A 171 -10.22 -0.30 8.87
C ALA A 171 -9.19 -0.35 7.72
N ILE A 172 -8.30 -1.35 7.69
CA ILE A 172 -7.50 -1.65 6.51
C ILE A 172 -8.40 -2.37 5.51
N GLU A 173 -8.82 -1.66 4.47
CA GLU A 173 -9.74 -2.17 3.45
C GLU A 173 -9.02 -2.67 2.20
N GLY A 174 -7.71 -2.40 2.08
CA GLY A 174 -6.94 -2.80 0.91
C GLY A 174 -5.50 -3.22 1.20
N LEU A 175 -5.00 -4.14 0.37
CA LEU A 175 -3.61 -4.56 0.32
C LEU A 175 -2.99 -4.14 -1.01
N GLN A 176 -1.76 -3.64 -0.98
CA GLN A 176 -0.93 -3.51 -2.18
C GLN A 176 0.30 -4.40 -2.05
N LEU A 177 0.55 -5.25 -3.04
CA LEU A 177 1.64 -6.24 -3.01
C LEU A 177 2.67 -6.00 -4.12
N ARG A 178 3.94 -6.09 -3.74
CA ARG A 178 5.09 -6.24 -4.65
C ARG A 178 5.50 -7.72 -4.66
N MET A 179 5.64 -8.31 -5.84
CA MET A 179 5.80 -9.77 -6.01
C MET A 179 6.95 -10.15 -6.95
N ASN A 180 7.92 -9.26 -7.09
CA ASN A 180 9.15 -9.51 -7.83
C ASN A 180 10.33 -9.57 -6.85
N VAL A 181 11.55 -9.68 -7.39
CA VAL A 181 12.81 -9.65 -6.61
C VAL A 181 12.86 -8.55 -5.55
N GLU A 182 12.29 -7.36 -5.78
CA GLU A 182 12.31 -6.28 -4.80
C GLU A 182 11.62 -6.65 -3.49
N SER A 183 10.70 -7.62 -3.51
CA SER A 183 10.01 -8.11 -2.32
C SER A 183 10.88 -8.94 -1.37
N GLY A 184 12.11 -9.24 -1.79
CA GLY A 184 13.01 -10.21 -1.15
C GLY A 184 12.65 -11.66 -1.47
N LEU A 185 11.65 -11.89 -2.32
CA LEU A 185 11.18 -13.20 -2.75
C LEU A 185 11.00 -13.19 -4.27
N ASP A 186 11.73 -14.07 -4.97
CA ASP A 186 11.63 -14.24 -6.43
C ASP A 186 10.68 -15.40 -6.82
N ASP A 187 10.00 -15.99 -5.83
CA ASP A 187 9.05 -17.10 -6.03
C ASP A 187 7.62 -16.62 -5.80
N GLN A 188 6.85 -16.46 -6.88
CA GLN A 188 5.46 -16.00 -6.75
C GLN A 188 4.50 -17.02 -6.14
N SER A 189 4.88 -18.30 -6.04
CA SER A 189 4.07 -19.28 -5.29
C SER A 189 3.93 -18.88 -3.83
N PHE A 190 4.92 -18.18 -3.26
CA PHE A 190 4.83 -17.62 -1.92
C PHE A 190 3.60 -16.74 -1.77
N PHE A 191 3.37 -15.83 -2.72
CA PHE A 191 2.27 -14.89 -2.63
C PHE A 191 0.91 -15.57 -2.83
N ARG A 192 0.86 -16.61 -3.66
CA ARG A 192 -0.33 -17.46 -3.81
C ARG A 192 -0.63 -18.21 -2.51
N ASP A 193 0.32 -18.93 -1.95
CA ASP A 193 0.10 -19.76 -0.76
C ASP A 193 -0.21 -18.93 0.49
N VAL A 194 0.36 -17.72 0.58
CA VAL A 194 0.25 -16.88 1.77
C VAL A 194 -0.93 -15.90 1.65
N PHE A 195 -0.90 -15.01 0.67
CA PHE A 195 -1.84 -13.89 0.62
C PHE A 195 -3.20 -14.29 0.09
N VAL A 196 -3.30 -15.16 -0.93
CA VAL A 196 -4.60 -15.63 -1.43
C VAL A 196 -5.35 -16.37 -0.35
N GLU A 197 -4.66 -17.27 0.38
CA GLU A 197 -5.27 -18.01 1.50
C GLU A 197 -5.63 -17.10 2.67
N ALA A 198 -4.77 -16.12 3.02
CA ALA A 198 -5.11 -15.15 4.05
C ALA A 198 -6.33 -14.30 3.71
N ILE A 199 -6.48 -13.91 2.43
CA ILE A 199 -7.66 -13.15 1.98
C ILE A 199 -8.93 -14.00 2.10
N LYS A 200 -8.90 -15.28 1.72
CA LYS A 200 -10.03 -16.20 1.91
C LYS A 200 -10.42 -16.31 3.38
N ASP A 201 -9.42 -16.43 4.26
CA ASP A 201 -9.62 -16.74 5.67
C ASP A 201 -9.92 -15.52 6.54
N CYS A 202 -9.66 -14.29 6.07
CA CYS A 202 -9.86 -13.09 6.88
C CYS A 202 -11.34 -12.75 7.17
N GLY A 203 -12.29 -13.46 6.53
CA GLY A 203 -13.71 -13.38 6.83
C GLY A 203 -14.42 -12.10 6.35
N ARG A 204 -13.75 -11.27 5.55
CA ARG A 204 -14.31 -10.04 4.97
C ARG A 204 -13.72 -9.76 3.59
N GLU A 205 -14.39 -8.92 2.82
CA GLU A 205 -13.83 -8.44 1.56
C GLU A 205 -12.63 -7.52 1.85
N VAL A 206 -11.55 -7.72 1.10
CA VAL A 206 -10.36 -6.88 1.10
C VAL A 206 -10.01 -6.57 -0.35
N LYS A 207 -9.86 -5.30 -0.69
CA LYS A 207 -9.38 -4.89 -2.01
C LYS A 207 -7.92 -5.30 -2.15
N VAL A 208 -7.53 -5.74 -3.34
CA VAL A 208 -6.13 -6.08 -3.62
C VAL A 208 -5.64 -5.30 -4.82
N GLU A 209 -4.45 -4.74 -4.67
CA GLU A 209 -3.69 -4.12 -5.74
C GLU A 209 -2.39 -4.90 -5.96
N LEU A 210 -2.21 -5.46 -7.16
CA LEU A 210 -0.99 -6.15 -7.56
C LEU A 210 -0.13 -5.21 -8.41
N ARG A 211 1.12 -5.01 -8.01
CA ARG A 211 2.10 -4.28 -8.84
C ARG A 211 2.46 -5.12 -10.06
N ASN A 212 2.39 -4.52 -11.24
CA ASN A 212 2.55 -5.25 -12.51
C ASN A 212 3.96 -5.82 -12.74
N TRP A 213 5.01 -5.24 -12.13
CA TRP A 213 6.38 -5.61 -12.45
C TRP A 213 6.66 -7.06 -12.06
N GLY A 214 6.84 -7.91 -13.06
CA GLY A 214 7.13 -9.33 -12.91
C GLY A 214 5.89 -10.20 -12.70
N LEU A 215 4.67 -9.62 -12.65
CA LEU A 215 3.44 -10.33 -12.33
C LEU A 215 3.16 -11.48 -13.31
N GLU A 216 3.16 -12.71 -12.79
CA GLU A 216 2.84 -13.92 -13.55
C GLU A 216 1.33 -14.07 -13.72
N GLN A 217 0.91 -14.67 -14.85
CA GLN A 217 -0.49 -14.93 -15.12
C GLN A 217 -1.12 -15.87 -14.08
N GLU A 218 -0.39 -16.90 -13.64
CA GLU A 218 -0.86 -17.86 -12.62
C GLU A 218 -1.16 -17.17 -11.28
N THR A 219 -0.28 -16.25 -10.86
CA THR A 219 -0.46 -15.42 -9.67
C THR A 219 -1.67 -14.51 -9.81
N LEU A 220 -1.78 -13.79 -10.93
CA LEU A 220 -2.93 -12.95 -11.24
C LEU A 220 -4.25 -13.74 -11.18
N ASP A 221 -4.31 -14.91 -11.81
CA ASP A 221 -5.51 -15.75 -11.83
C ASP A 221 -5.87 -16.27 -10.42
N SER A 222 -4.87 -16.57 -9.60
CA SER A 222 -5.07 -17.00 -8.22
C SER A 222 -5.71 -15.92 -7.36
N PHE A 223 -5.28 -14.66 -7.50
CA PHE A 223 -5.91 -13.52 -6.83
C PHE A 223 -7.31 -13.22 -7.39
N LEU A 224 -7.51 -13.29 -8.70
CA LEU A 224 -8.83 -13.06 -9.32
C LEU A 224 -9.91 -14.02 -8.82
N ASN A 225 -9.52 -15.25 -8.45
CA ASN A 225 -10.45 -16.24 -7.90
C ASN A 225 -11.00 -15.87 -6.52
N VAL A 226 -10.32 -15.01 -5.76
CA VAL A 226 -10.71 -14.60 -4.40
C VAL A 226 -11.05 -13.11 -4.29
N CYS A 227 -10.57 -12.30 -5.22
CA CYS A 227 -10.75 -10.85 -5.29
C CYS A 227 -11.30 -10.46 -6.68
N PRO A 228 -12.62 -10.49 -6.90
CA PRO A 228 -13.18 -10.09 -8.21
C PRO A 228 -12.96 -8.61 -8.52
N ASN A 229 -12.77 -7.75 -7.50
CA ASN A 229 -12.47 -6.32 -7.64
C ASN A 229 -10.95 -6.04 -7.67
N LEU A 230 -10.14 -7.00 -8.14
CA LEU A 230 -8.69 -6.88 -8.22
C LEU A 230 -8.27 -5.67 -9.05
N THR A 231 -7.27 -4.94 -8.58
CA THR A 231 -6.59 -3.89 -9.35
C THR A 231 -5.18 -4.36 -9.69
N VAL A 232 -4.76 -4.17 -10.94
CA VAL A 232 -3.36 -4.27 -11.33
C VAL A 232 -2.84 -2.87 -11.60
N SER A 233 -1.76 -2.50 -10.93
CA SER A 233 -1.21 -1.15 -11.05
C SER A 233 0.14 -1.10 -11.74
N PHE A 234 0.31 -0.02 -12.48
CA PHE A 234 1.42 0.21 -13.38
C PHE A 234 2.05 1.56 -13.09
N LYS A 235 3.32 1.75 -13.45
CA LYS A 235 3.91 3.09 -13.43
C LYS A 235 3.46 3.83 -14.68
N TYR A 236 2.98 5.06 -14.54
CA TYR A 236 2.50 5.88 -15.65
C TYR A 236 3.62 6.20 -16.64
N PHE A 237 4.80 6.55 -16.13
CA PHE A 237 5.98 6.83 -16.94
C PHE A 237 7.26 6.46 -16.18
N ALA A 238 7.44 5.15 -15.93
CA ALA A 238 8.54 4.65 -15.09
C ALA A 238 8.64 5.42 -13.76
N GLU A 239 9.84 5.80 -13.34
CA GLU A 239 10.11 6.59 -12.13
C GLU A 239 9.95 8.11 -12.32
N HIS A 240 9.39 8.54 -13.44
CA HIS A 240 9.48 9.94 -13.88
C HIS A 240 8.11 10.54 -14.18
N GLN A 241 8.09 11.87 -14.32
CA GLN A 241 6.95 12.61 -14.84
C GLN A 241 7.32 13.21 -16.20
N GLY A 242 7.23 12.38 -17.25
CA GLY A 242 7.64 12.76 -18.60
C GLY A 242 6.47 13.14 -19.51
N MET A 243 5.94 12.14 -20.22
CA MET A 243 4.93 12.36 -21.26
C MET A 243 3.54 12.66 -20.66
N PRO A 244 2.69 13.47 -21.33
CA PRO A 244 1.30 13.71 -20.92
C PRO A 244 0.35 12.55 -21.28
N TYR A 245 0.90 11.45 -21.77
CA TYR A 245 0.21 10.20 -22.09
C TYR A 245 1.10 9.03 -21.70
N GLN A 246 0.47 7.89 -21.42
CA GLN A 246 1.20 6.68 -21.08
C GLN A 246 1.79 6.03 -22.34
N PRO A 247 3.08 5.67 -22.37
CA PRO A 247 3.72 5.12 -23.55
C PRO A 247 3.22 3.71 -23.86
N VAL A 248 3.01 3.44 -25.16
CA VAL A 248 2.48 2.16 -25.65
C VAL A 248 3.41 1.00 -25.30
N GLN A 249 4.73 1.23 -25.34
CA GLN A 249 5.75 0.26 -24.98
C GLN A 249 6.97 0.97 -24.37
N MET A 250 7.52 0.40 -23.30
CA MET A 250 8.78 0.81 -22.67
C MET A 250 9.63 -0.41 -22.38
N ARG A 251 10.88 -0.19 -21.97
CA ARG A 251 11.78 -1.26 -21.52
C ARG A 251 11.24 -1.89 -20.23
N PHE A 252 11.44 -3.20 -20.07
CA PHE A 252 10.98 -3.98 -18.90
C PHE A 252 9.47 -3.84 -18.67
N SER A 253 9.03 -3.88 -17.42
CA SER A 253 7.62 -3.76 -17.03
C SER A 253 7.15 -2.31 -16.82
N TYR A 254 7.84 -1.33 -17.41
CA TYR A 254 7.48 0.09 -17.29
C TYR A 254 6.36 0.51 -18.26
N SER A 255 5.83 -0.43 -19.03
CA SER A 255 4.56 -0.28 -19.76
C SER A 255 3.55 -1.34 -19.28
N TYR A 256 2.57 -1.65 -20.12
CA TYR A 256 1.53 -2.63 -19.88
C TYR A 256 2.01 -4.09 -19.73
N ASP A 257 3.28 -4.38 -20.04
CA ASP A 257 3.79 -5.75 -20.19
C ASP A 257 2.83 -6.56 -21.11
N SER A 258 2.47 -7.79 -20.73
CA SER A 258 1.46 -8.61 -21.41
C SER A 258 0.03 -8.49 -20.84
N LEU A 259 -0.21 -7.47 -20.00
CA LEU A 259 -1.39 -7.32 -19.14
C LEU A 259 -2.45 -6.32 -19.67
N LEU A 260 -2.22 -5.61 -20.78
CA LEU A 260 -3.30 -4.82 -21.40
C LEU A 260 -4.03 -5.65 -22.45
N ARG A 261 -5.11 -6.32 -22.04
CA ARG A 261 -5.99 -7.12 -22.91
C ARG A 261 -7.42 -6.57 -22.86
N ASN A 262 -8.13 -6.65 -23.99
CA ASN A 262 -9.50 -6.14 -24.11
C ASN A 262 -10.50 -6.82 -23.15
N ASN A 263 -10.25 -8.08 -22.79
CA ASN A 263 -11.13 -8.92 -21.97
C ASN A 263 -10.57 -9.16 -20.55
N ARG A 264 -9.83 -8.20 -19.99
CA ARG A 264 -9.32 -8.29 -18.63
C ARG A 264 -10.45 -8.39 -17.59
N LYS A 265 -10.19 -9.08 -16.49
CA LYS A 265 -11.11 -9.24 -15.35
C LYS A 265 -10.72 -8.40 -14.12
N TYR A 266 -9.81 -7.45 -14.31
CA TYR A 266 -9.28 -6.57 -13.27
C TYR A 266 -9.31 -5.12 -13.72
N GLU A 267 -9.30 -4.22 -12.75
CA GLU A 267 -9.13 -2.81 -12.97
C GLU A 267 -7.66 -2.46 -13.19
N VAL A 268 -7.42 -1.44 -14.02
CA VAL A 268 -6.07 -0.93 -14.29
C VAL A 268 -5.90 0.40 -13.58
N PHE A 269 -4.83 0.52 -12.80
CA PHE A 269 -4.52 1.76 -12.09
C PHE A 269 -3.12 2.27 -12.42
N TRP A 270 -3.03 3.54 -12.83
CA TRP A 270 -1.76 4.17 -13.19
C TRP A 270 -1.22 5.02 -12.05
N HIS A 271 0.00 4.74 -11.63
CA HIS A 271 0.69 5.50 -10.59
C HIS A 271 1.66 6.50 -11.20
N LEU A 272 1.61 7.74 -10.73
CA LEU A 272 2.70 8.69 -10.92
C LEU A 272 3.85 8.36 -9.96
N TRP A 273 4.65 7.36 -10.32
CA TRP A 273 5.65 6.75 -9.42
C TRP A 273 6.97 7.53 -9.39
N ASN A 274 6.98 8.74 -8.84
CA ASN A 274 8.16 9.60 -9.01
C ASN A 274 8.87 10.02 -7.72
N LEU A 275 8.46 9.57 -6.53
CA LEU A 275 9.08 9.95 -5.24
C LEU A 275 9.31 11.47 -5.09
N GLY A 276 8.49 12.30 -5.74
CA GLY A 276 8.64 13.77 -5.75
C GLY A 276 9.67 14.33 -6.73
N THR A 277 10.34 13.51 -7.55
CA THR A 277 11.19 13.99 -8.66
C THR A 277 10.38 14.19 -9.94
N HIS A 278 10.66 15.26 -10.68
CA HIS A 278 10.17 15.45 -12.06
C HIS A 278 11.13 14.91 -13.12
N ARG A 279 12.27 14.37 -12.69
CA ARG A 279 13.38 13.93 -13.54
C ARG A 279 13.50 12.43 -13.59
#